data_AF-A0A8T8XD24-F1
#
_entry.id   AF-A0A8T8XD24-F1
#
_cell.length_a   1.000
_cell.length_b   1.000
_cell.length_c   1.000
_cell.angle_alpha   90.00
_cell.angle_beta   90.00
_cell.angle_gamma   90.00
#
_symmetry.space_group_name_H-M   'P 1'
#
loop_
_entity.id
_entity.type
_entity.pdbx_description
1 polymer ?
#
loop_
_entity_poly.entity_id
_entity_poly.type
_entity_poly.pdbx_seq_one_letter_code
_entity_poly.pdbx_strand_id
1 'polypeptide(L)'
;MFPASHRYVIAARPLDLTGSLWSDQPLVRKSPREVVIETLGECVPVADSKQIKVYRSGSSIAAAILVVIAATLLESVDLGNNLETKEGMEAALRGLAKVWGKEAEVGGPQTSLLEVLDATE
;
A
#
# COMPACT_ATOMS: atom_id res chain seq x y z
N MET A 1 -3.91 -14.90 -7.31
CA MET A 1 -2.76 -15.21 -8.20
C MET A 1 -1.54 -15.34 -7.31
N PHE A 2 -0.68 -16.34 -7.53
CA PHE A 2 0.52 -16.57 -6.72
C PHE A 2 1.69 -15.75 -7.28
N PRO A 3 2.59 -15.16 -6.46
CA PRO A 3 2.66 -15.28 -5.00
C PRO A 3 1.80 -14.26 -4.22
N ALA A 4 1.14 -13.30 -4.89
CA ALA A 4 0.40 -12.23 -4.23
C ALA A 4 -0.65 -12.72 -3.21
N SER A 5 -1.31 -13.85 -3.49
CA SER A 5 -2.31 -14.44 -2.58
C SER A 5 -1.72 -15.25 -1.42
N HIS A 6 -0.40 -15.25 -1.23
CA HIS A 6 0.26 -15.98 -0.14
C HIS A 6 0.25 -15.17 1.16
N ARG A 7 0.02 -15.83 2.30
CA ARG A 7 -0.15 -15.16 3.61
C ARG A 7 1.05 -14.33 4.11
N TYR A 8 2.24 -14.62 3.59
CA TYR A 8 3.48 -13.91 3.94
C TYR A 8 3.81 -12.78 2.96
N VAL A 9 2.93 -12.49 2.01
CA VAL A 9 3.12 -11.43 1.03
C VAL A 9 2.15 -10.30 1.37
N ILE A 10 2.68 -9.08 1.37
CA ILE A 10 1.87 -7.87 1.35
C ILE A 10 1.54 -7.62 -0.13
N ALA A 11 0.30 -7.83 -0.52
CA ALA A 11 -0.13 -7.66 -1.90
C ALA A 11 -0.44 -6.19 -2.19
N ALA A 12 -0.05 -5.71 -3.36
CA ALA A 12 -0.43 -4.39 -3.84
C ALA A 12 -1.59 -4.48 -4.82
N ARG A 13 -2.53 -3.53 -4.73
CA ARG A 13 -3.61 -3.36 -5.68
C ARG A 13 -3.57 -1.95 -6.27
N PRO A 14 -3.63 -1.82 -7.61
CA PRO A 14 -3.51 -0.52 -8.23
C PRO A 14 -4.81 0.28 -8.12
N LEU A 15 -4.64 1.54 -7.77
CA LEU A 15 -5.62 2.59 -7.88
C LEU A 15 -5.40 3.36 -9.18
N ASP A 16 -6.52 3.86 -9.71
CA ASP A 16 -6.53 4.83 -10.80
C ASP A 16 -6.17 6.23 -10.31
N LEU A 17 -6.08 7.20 -11.22
CA LEU A 17 -5.75 8.59 -10.88
C LEU A 17 -6.80 9.28 -9.99
N THR A 18 -8.01 8.72 -9.87
CA THR A 18 -9.09 9.22 -9.00
C THR A 18 -9.03 8.61 -7.60
N GLY A 19 -8.14 7.65 -7.37
CA GLY A 19 -8.09 6.87 -6.13
C GLY A 19 -9.09 5.71 -6.09
N SER A 20 -9.70 5.37 -7.23
CA SER A 20 -10.63 4.25 -7.34
C SER A 20 -9.91 2.97 -7.76
N LEU A 21 -10.51 1.82 -7.46
CA LEU A 21 -9.98 0.54 -7.91
C LEU A 21 -9.97 0.47 -9.45
N TRP A 22 -8.81 0.15 -10.01
CA TRP A 22 -8.66 0.08 -11.45
C TRP A 22 -9.42 -1.12 -12.04
N SER A 23 -10.37 -0.85 -12.95
CA SER A 23 -11.43 -1.78 -13.38
C SER A 23 -10.96 -3.01 -14.16
N ASP A 24 -9.82 -2.92 -14.85
CA ASP A 24 -9.32 -3.98 -15.75
C ASP A 24 -8.45 -5.03 -15.03
N GLN A 25 -8.45 -5.00 -13.71
CA GLN A 25 -7.66 -5.92 -12.91
C GLN A 25 -8.38 -7.26 -12.73
N PRO A 26 -7.67 -8.40 -12.85
CA PRO A 26 -8.19 -9.65 -12.34
C PRO A 26 -8.43 -9.46 -10.84
N LEU A 27 -9.70 -9.48 -10.43
CA LEU A 27 -10.08 -9.39 -9.03
C LEU A 27 -9.33 -10.49 -8.30
N VAL A 28 -8.28 -10.10 -7.59
CA VAL A 28 -7.68 -10.94 -6.58
C VAL A 28 -8.79 -11.11 -5.55
N ARG A 29 -9.51 -12.23 -5.66
CA ARG A 29 -10.59 -12.60 -4.74
C ARG A 29 -10.00 -12.42 -3.36
N LYS A 30 -10.51 -11.41 -2.61
CA LYS A 30 -10.08 -11.13 -1.24
C LYS A 30 -10.21 -12.44 -0.48
N SER A 31 -9.11 -13.17 -0.36
CA SER A 31 -9.03 -14.20 0.65
C SER A 31 -9.12 -13.42 1.97
N PRO A 32 -9.91 -13.87 2.95
CA PRO A 32 -10.03 -13.17 4.23
C PRO A 32 -8.70 -13.03 4.98
N ARG A 33 -7.61 -13.64 4.48
CA ARG A 33 -6.25 -13.59 5.00
C ARG A 33 -5.27 -12.79 4.13
N GLU A 34 -5.74 -12.14 3.07
CA GLU A 34 -4.89 -11.40 2.14
C GLU A 34 -4.80 -9.93 2.54
N VAL A 35 -3.58 -9.50 2.80
CA VAL A 35 -3.26 -8.12 3.11
C VAL A 35 -3.07 -7.42 1.78
N VAL A 36 -4.04 -6.59 1.44
CA VAL A 36 -4.02 -5.82 0.19
C VAL A 36 -3.87 -4.35 0.55
N ILE A 37 -2.74 -3.77 0.14
CA ILE A 37 -2.53 -2.32 0.19
C ILE A 37 -2.86 -1.75 -1.18
N GLU A 38 -3.75 -0.76 -1.19
CA GLU A 38 -4.16 -0.05 -2.39
C GLU A 38 -3.27 1.17 -2.58
N THR A 39 -2.68 1.31 -3.76
CA THR A 39 -1.79 2.45 -4.08
C THR A 39 -1.85 2.77 -5.56
N LEU A 40 -1.35 3.93 -5.97
CA LEU A 40 -1.36 4.37 -7.36
C LEU A 40 -0.73 3.30 -8.27
N GLY A 41 -1.43 2.94 -9.33
CA GLY A 41 -0.90 2.02 -10.33
C GLY A 41 -1.36 2.30 -11.75
N GLU A 42 -2.10 3.38 -11.99
CA GLU A 42 -2.48 3.84 -13.32
C GLU A 42 -1.64 5.05 -13.74
N CYS A 43 -1.24 5.07 -15.02
CA CYS A 43 -0.62 6.22 -15.66
C CYS A 43 0.60 6.75 -14.89
N VAL A 44 1.44 5.84 -14.41
CA VAL A 44 2.67 6.19 -13.70
C VAL A 44 3.80 6.36 -14.71
N PRO A 45 4.54 7.48 -14.67
CA PRO A 45 5.70 7.67 -15.52
C PRO A 45 6.84 6.74 -15.08
N VAL A 46 7.36 5.97 -16.02
CA VAL A 46 8.53 5.10 -15.83
C VAL A 46 9.54 5.36 -16.93
N ALA A 47 10.81 5.10 -16.64
CA ALA A 47 11.84 5.06 -17.66
C ALA A 47 11.73 3.77 -18.46
N ASP A 48 11.80 3.86 -19.78
CA ASP A 48 12.01 2.69 -20.64
C ASP A 48 13.51 2.39 -20.83
N SER A 49 13.81 1.31 -21.55
CA SER A 49 15.19 0.91 -21.89
C SER A 49 15.99 1.96 -22.68
N LYS A 50 15.31 2.97 -23.23
CA LYS A 50 15.90 4.06 -24.02
C LYS A 50 15.96 5.37 -23.21
N GLN A 51 15.67 5.33 -21.91
CA GLN A 51 15.55 6.49 -21.03
C GLN A 51 14.46 7.49 -21.47
N ILE A 52 13.48 7.02 -22.22
CA ILE A 52 12.31 7.81 -22.60
C ILE A 52 11.25 7.64 -21.52
N LYS A 53 10.64 8.75 -21.12
CA LYS A 53 9.52 8.75 -20.18
C LYS A 53 8.30 8.14 -20.85
N VAL A 54 7.86 6.99 -20.37
CA VAL A 54 6.65 6.31 -20.84
C VAL A 54 5.69 6.13 -19.67
N TYR A 55 4.39 6.17 -19.95
CA TYR A 55 3.36 5.95 -18.94
C TYR A 55 2.95 4.48 -18.94
N ARG A 56 2.95 3.87 -17.76
CA ARG A 56 2.55 2.47 -17.56
C ARG A 56 1.51 2.35 -16.46
N SER A 57 0.64 1.37 -16.62
CA SER A 57 -0.38 1.01 -15.64
C SER A 57 -0.28 -0.48 -15.32
N GLY A 58 -0.50 -0.87 -14.07
CA GLY A 58 -0.34 -2.26 -13.65
C GLY A 58 -0.29 -2.48 -12.14
N SER A 59 -0.63 -3.68 -11.70
CA SER A 59 -0.37 -4.11 -10.30
C SER A 59 1.13 -4.19 -10.02
N SER A 60 1.96 -4.42 -11.06
CA SER A 60 3.42 -4.36 -10.96
C SER A 60 3.93 -2.95 -10.62
N ILE A 61 3.28 -1.92 -11.16
CA ILE A 61 3.58 -0.52 -10.86
C ILE A 61 3.20 -0.20 -9.41
N ALA A 62 1.99 -0.58 -8.99
CA ALA A 62 1.54 -0.41 -7.61
C ALA A 62 2.46 -1.15 -6.61
N ALA A 63 2.89 -2.37 -6.95
CA ALA A 63 3.84 -3.13 -6.13
C ALA A 63 5.19 -2.42 -6.02
N ALA A 64 5.73 -1.86 -7.11
CA ALA A 64 6.98 -1.11 -7.08
C ALA A 64 6.87 0.14 -6.19
N ILE A 65 5.77 0.89 -6.28
CA ILE A 65 5.52 2.05 -5.41
C ILE A 65 5.44 1.63 -3.94
N LEU A 66 4.75 0.53 -3.64
CA LEU A 66 4.66 0.00 -2.28
C LEU A 66 6.03 -0.39 -1.71
N VAL A 67 6.91 -0.98 -2.54
CA VAL A 67 8.29 -1.30 -2.15
C VAL A 67 9.08 -0.03 -1.80
N VAL A 68 8.92 1.05 -2.58
CA VAL A 68 9.58 2.33 -2.28
C VAL A 68 9.08 2.90 -0.95
N ILE A 69 7.78 2.89 -0.70
CA ILE A 69 7.21 3.34 0.58
C ILE A 69 7.78 2.51 1.74
N ALA A 70 7.81 1.18 1.60
CA ALA A 70 8.37 0.28 2.60
C ALA A 70 9.85 0.57 2.88
N ALA A 71 10.65 0.80 1.84
CA ALA A 71 12.05 1.19 1.97
C ALA A 71 12.20 2.53 2.71
N THR A 72 11.39 3.53 2.35
CA THR A 72 11.36 4.82 3.06
C THR A 72 11.01 4.64 4.53
N LEU A 73 10.08 3.74 4.89
CA LEU A 73 9.74 3.49 6.29
C LEU A 73 10.88 2.84 7.09
N LEU A 74 11.66 1.96 6.45
CA LEU A 74 12.85 1.38 7.08
C LEU A 74 13.93 2.44 7.33
N GLU A 75 14.05 3.45 6.46
CA GLU A 75 15.03 4.53 6.61
C GLU A 75 14.57 5.67 7.54
N SER A 76 13.27 5.99 7.52
CA SER A 76 12.74 7.22 8.11
C SER A 76 12.35 7.08 9.57
N VAL A 77 12.17 5.84 10.04
CA VAL A 77 11.65 5.64 11.38
C VAL A 77 12.61 4.84 12.24
N ASP A 78 13.08 5.48 13.30
CA ASP A 78 13.77 4.88 14.43
C ASP A 78 12.78 4.04 15.28
N LEU A 79 11.92 3.25 14.62
CA LEU A 79 10.81 2.49 15.20
C LEU A 79 11.26 1.13 15.78
N GLY A 80 12.58 0.92 15.91
CA GLY A 80 13.16 -0.32 16.44
C GLY A 80 12.93 -1.55 15.57
N ASN A 81 13.51 -2.68 15.98
CA ASN A 81 13.58 -3.97 15.26
C ASN A 81 12.23 -4.55 14.76
N ASN A 82 11.10 -3.97 15.13
CA ASN A 82 9.77 -4.48 14.81
C ASN A 82 9.37 -4.22 13.35
N LEU A 83 9.89 -3.18 12.70
CA LEU A 83 9.56 -2.80 11.31
C LEU A 83 10.17 -3.75 10.27
N GLU A 84 11.21 -4.50 10.64
CA GLU A 84 11.86 -5.51 9.80
C GLU A 84 11.01 -6.79 9.64
N THR A 85 9.97 -6.95 10.47
CA THR A 85 9.02 -8.06 10.35
C THR A 85 7.92 -7.75 9.34
N LYS A 86 7.37 -8.79 8.71
CA LYS A 86 6.23 -8.64 7.78
C LYS A 86 5.04 -7.99 8.49
N GLU A 87 4.79 -8.39 9.74
CA GLU A 87 3.69 -7.89 10.57
C GLU A 87 3.88 -6.41 10.93
N GLY A 88 5.10 -6.01 11.32
CA GLY A 88 5.42 -4.61 11.62
C GLY A 88 5.33 -3.71 10.39
N MET A 89 5.87 -4.15 9.26
CA MET A 89 5.73 -3.43 7.98
C MET A 89 4.26 -3.33 7.54
N GLU A 90 3.49 -4.41 7.69
CA GLU A 90 2.05 -4.39 7.42
C GLU A 90 1.32 -3.38 8.32
N ALA A 91 1.60 -3.37 9.63
CA ALA A 91 0.98 -2.44 10.56
C ALA A 91 1.31 -0.98 10.23
N ALA A 92 2.58 -0.70 9.91
CA ALA A 92 3.02 0.63 9.50
C ALA A 92 2.32 1.08 8.20
N LEU A 93 2.30 0.22 7.17
CA LEU A 93 1.63 0.52 5.90
C LEU A 93 0.12 0.73 6.08
N ARG A 94 -0.53 -0.04 6.97
CA ARG A 94 -1.95 0.15 7.30
C ARG A 94 -2.20 1.44 8.07
N GLY A 95 -1.31 1.83 8.99
CA GLY A 95 -1.41 3.08 9.73
C GLY A 95 -1.26 4.32 8.83
N LEU A 96 -0.47 4.21 7.76
CA LEU A 96 -0.31 5.27 6.76
C LEU A 96 -1.42 5.30 5.72
N ALA A 97 -2.05 4.14 5.46
CA ALA A 97 -3.14 4.06 4.51
C ALA A 97 -4.31 4.93 5.00
N LYS A 98 -4.62 5.99 4.26
CA LYS A 98 -5.83 6.77 4.51
C LYS A 98 -7.03 5.86 4.27
N VAL A 99 -7.91 5.73 5.25
CA VAL A 99 -9.17 4.98 5.10
C VAL A 99 -10.05 5.73 4.10
N TRP A 100 -9.94 5.39 2.81
CA TRP A 100 -10.87 5.89 1.82
C TRP A 100 -12.16 5.08 1.90
N GLY A 101 -13.23 5.72 2.39
CA GLY A 101 -14.56 5.11 2.48
C GLY A 101 -15.45 5.59 3.63
N LYS A 102 -15.05 6.58 4.45
CA LYS A 102 -15.94 7.13 5.50
C LYS A 102 -15.58 8.55 5.96
N GLU A 103 -15.31 9.46 5.03
CA GLU A 103 -15.25 10.91 5.31
C GLU A 103 -15.97 11.72 4.23
N ALA A 104 -17.20 11.31 3.89
CA ALA A 104 -18.16 12.21 3.28
C ALA A 104 -19.24 12.66 4.28
N GLU A 105 -19.35 12.04 5.45
CA GLU A 105 -20.18 12.54 6.55
C GLU A 105 -19.52 12.26 7.90
N VAL A 106 -19.53 13.30 8.75
CA VAL A 106 -19.16 13.32 10.17
C VAL A 106 -17.67 13.48 10.46
N GLY A 107 -17.29 14.71 10.83
CA GLY A 107 -16.03 15.00 11.49
C GLY A 107 -15.89 14.17 12.77
N GLY A 108 -14.91 13.28 12.76
CA GLY A 108 -14.42 12.55 13.93
C GLY A 108 -12.91 12.85 14.12
N PRO A 109 -12.39 12.70 15.35
CA PRO A 109 -11.06 13.19 15.70
C PRO A 109 -9.97 12.42 14.94
N GLN A 110 -9.04 13.15 14.34
CA GLN A 110 -7.82 12.61 13.77
C GLN A 110 -6.99 11.97 14.88
N THR A 111 -7.00 10.65 14.96
CA THR A 111 -6.14 9.90 15.89
C THR A 111 -4.73 9.89 15.32
N SER A 112 -3.77 10.37 16.10
CA SER A 112 -2.37 10.45 15.70
C SER A 112 -1.77 9.05 15.57
N LEU A 113 -0.85 8.85 14.62
CA LEU A 113 -0.13 7.58 14.41
C LEU A 113 0.60 7.09 15.68
N LEU A 114 0.92 8.01 16.60
CA LEU A 114 1.47 7.72 17.92
C LEU A 114 0.45 7.03 18.86
N GLU A 115 -0.82 7.40 18.80
CA GLU A 115 -1.86 6.85 19.68
C GLU A 115 -2.28 5.43 19.30
N VAL A 116 -2.08 5.04 18.03
CA VAL A 116 -2.35 3.68 17.55
C VAL A 116 -1.29 2.68 18.03
N LEU A 117 -0.05 3.15 18.24
CA LEU A 117 1.08 2.31 18.65
C LEU A 117 1.08 2.02 20.16
N ASP A 118 0.59 2.94 20.98
CA ASP A 118 0.47 2.76 22.45
C ASP A 118 -0.66 1.80 22.88
N ALA A 119 -1.62 1.49 22.00
CA ALA A 119 -2.78 0.68 22.35
C ALA A 119 -2.54 -0.85 22.29
N THR A 120 -1.29 -1.30 22.11
CA THR A 120 -0.95 -2.72 21.92
C THR A 120 -0.01 -3.33 22.95
N GLU A 121 0.15 -2.70 24.13
CA GLU A 121 0.74 -3.35 25.31
C GLU A 121 -0.24 -4.25 26.08
#